data_AF-A0AAV6XPE1-F1
#
_entry.id   AF-A0AAV6XPE1-F1
#
_cell.length_a   1.000
_cell.length_b   1.000
_cell.length_c   1.000
_cell.angle_alpha   90.00
_cell.angle_beta   90.00
_cell.angle_gamma   90.00
#
_symmetry.space_group_name_H-M   'P 1'
#
loop_
_entity.id
_entity.type
_entity.pdbx_description
1 polymer ?
#
loop_
_entity_poly.entity_id
_entity_poly.type
_entity_poly.pdbx_seq_one_letter_code
_entity_poly.pdbx_strand_id
1 'polypeptide(L)'
;MRGCAARLQKILGKIERERERERERERWIPKSQSCRKFSSDSKRRSYGRILILAPNSSRSSRFLLYGSSKLSRVSLTSFKSLPPLFVETPNAVHELTLARDIYEHAVVLSVKIEDQDAFERDFFQLKPYYTDARGRLPPSPQEYPILGLNLLRLLVQNRIAEFHTELELLSPNALENPCIKHAVELEQSFMEGAYNRVLSARQTVPHETYVYFMDLLAKTVRDEIAGCSEKAYDSVSIKDAKQMLLFSSDKEVLDYINEEHPEWEIKNGFVFFQRAKESAPCKEIPSLQLINQTLSYARELERIV
;
A
#
# COMPACT_ATOMS: atom_id res chain seq x y z
N MET A 1 -26.67 -47.98 -4.55
CA MET A 1 -26.31 -46.79 -5.37
C MET A 1 -27.03 -45.49 -4.99
N ARG A 2 -28.26 -45.49 -4.42
CA ARG A 2 -28.99 -44.24 -4.10
C ARG A 2 -28.53 -43.49 -2.82
N GLY A 3 -27.90 -44.17 -1.87
CA GLY A 3 -27.43 -43.54 -0.61
C GLY A 3 -26.16 -42.68 -0.76
N CYS A 4 -25.34 -42.91 -1.79
CA CYS A 4 -24.10 -42.15 -2.00
C CYS A 4 -24.39 -40.75 -2.58
N ALA A 5 -25.39 -40.64 -3.47
CA ALA A 5 -25.85 -39.37 -4.03
C ALA A 5 -26.41 -38.42 -2.95
N ALA A 6 -27.16 -38.96 -1.98
CA ALA A 6 -27.71 -38.18 -0.87
C ALA A 6 -26.62 -37.67 0.10
N ARG A 7 -25.54 -38.44 0.31
CA ARG A 7 -24.36 -37.99 1.08
C ARG A 7 -23.58 -36.91 0.36
N LEU A 8 -23.40 -37.03 -0.96
CA LEU A 8 -22.74 -36.01 -1.78
C LEU A 8 -23.52 -34.69 -1.81
N GLN A 9 -24.86 -34.73 -1.90
CA GLN A 9 -25.69 -33.52 -1.80
C GLN A 9 -25.60 -32.86 -0.41
N LYS A 10 -25.53 -33.64 0.68
CA LYS A 10 -25.33 -33.08 2.02
C LYS A 10 -23.95 -32.43 2.20
N ILE A 11 -22.91 -32.99 1.58
CA ILE A 11 -21.55 -32.43 1.61
C ILE A 11 -21.47 -31.16 0.76
N LEU A 12 -22.04 -31.17 -0.44
CA LEU A 12 -22.12 -29.99 -1.32
C LEU A 12 -22.87 -28.83 -0.63
N GLY A 13 -24.01 -29.10 0.00
CA GLY A 13 -24.73 -28.09 0.78
C GLY A 13 -24.02 -27.63 2.06
N LYS A 14 -23.04 -28.39 2.57
CA LYS A 14 -22.17 -27.94 3.67
C LYS A 14 -21.07 -27.01 3.16
N ILE A 15 -20.47 -27.35 2.01
CA ILE A 15 -19.44 -26.54 1.34
C ILE A 15 -20.02 -25.21 0.86
N GLU A 16 -21.23 -25.18 0.30
CA GLU A 16 -21.89 -23.92 -0.09
C GLU A 16 -22.14 -23.01 1.11
N ARG A 17 -22.62 -23.56 2.24
CA ARG A 17 -22.81 -22.81 3.49
C ARG A 17 -21.50 -22.39 4.15
N GLU A 18 -20.41 -23.08 3.88
CA GLU A 18 -19.07 -22.69 4.35
C GLU A 18 -18.49 -21.56 3.48
N ARG A 19 -18.66 -21.64 2.15
CA ARG A 19 -18.34 -20.54 1.22
C ARG A 19 -19.19 -19.29 1.45
N GLU A 20 -20.42 -19.44 1.92
CA GLU A 20 -21.29 -18.30 2.26
C GLU A 20 -20.86 -17.65 3.59
N ARG A 21 -20.45 -18.46 4.58
CA ARG A 21 -19.83 -17.98 5.83
C ARG A 21 -18.45 -17.35 5.61
N GLU A 22 -17.67 -17.84 4.65
CA GLU A 22 -16.42 -17.17 4.23
C GLU A 22 -16.69 -15.84 3.53
N ARG A 23 -17.69 -15.77 2.63
CA ARG A 23 -18.16 -14.49 2.05
C ARG A 23 -18.70 -13.51 3.09
N GLU A 24 -19.28 -14.00 4.18
CA GLU A 24 -19.69 -13.17 5.32
C GLU A 24 -18.52 -12.76 6.23
N ARG A 25 -17.46 -13.57 6.37
CA ARG A 25 -16.21 -13.16 7.02
C ARG A 25 -15.46 -12.12 6.20
N GLU A 26 -15.40 -12.27 4.88
CA GLU A 26 -14.88 -11.24 3.96
C GLU A 26 -15.71 -9.93 4.01
N ARG A 27 -16.97 -10.01 4.45
CA ARG A 27 -17.83 -8.84 4.71
C ARG A 27 -17.55 -8.19 6.08
N TRP A 28 -16.96 -8.91 7.03
CA TRP A 28 -16.63 -8.47 8.39
C TRP A 28 -15.16 -8.10 8.63
N ILE A 29 -14.25 -8.42 7.70
CA ILE A 29 -13.03 -7.63 7.56
C ILE A 29 -13.52 -6.20 7.32
N PRO A 30 -13.16 -5.19 8.15
CA PRO A 30 -13.60 -3.83 7.92
C PRO A 30 -13.20 -3.49 6.50
N LYS A 31 -14.21 -3.35 5.65
CA LYS A 31 -14.01 -2.84 4.31
C LYS A 31 -13.39 -1.46 4.51
N SER A 32 -12.08 -1.38 4.31
CA SER A 32 -11.36 -0.20 3.85
C SER A 32 -11.90 0.35 2.51
N GLN A 33 -13.16 0.02 2.15
CA GLN A 33 -13.89 0.57 1.01
C GLN A 33 -14.44 1.97 1.29
N SER A 34 -14.51 2.44 2.55
CA SER A 34 -14.72 3.87 2.79
C SER A 34 -13.49 4.68 2.36
N CYS A 35 -12.27 4.15 2.56
CA CYS A 35 -11.05 4.72 1.99
C CYS A 35 -10.92 4.50 0.47
N ARG A 36 -11.57 3.49 -0.14
CA ARG A 36 -11.51 3.33 -1.61
C ARG A 36 -12.23 4.43 -2.37
N LYS A 37 -13.37 4.93 -1.86
CA LYS A 37 -14.06 6.06 -2.52
C LYS A 37 -13.31 7.38 -2.31
N PHE A 38 -12.74 7.60 -1.13
CA PHE A 38 -11.91 8.78 -0.87
C PHE A 38 -10.57 8.74 -1.63
N SER A 39 -9.96 7.56 -1.83
CA SER A 39 -8.76 7.43 -2.66
C SER A 39 -9.03 7.75 -4.13
N SER A 40 -10.20 7.38 -4.69
CA SER A 40 -10.54 7.73 -6.08
C SER A 40 -10.98 9.19 -6.28
N ASP A 41 -11.62 9.82 -5.30
CA ASP A 41 -12.01 11.24 -5.39
C ASP A 41 -10.89 12.22 -4.97
N SER A 42 -10.05 11.85 -3.99
CA SER A 42 -8.83 12.59 -3.65
C SER A 42 -7.76 12.48 -4.75
N LYS A 43 -7.64 11.32 -5.42
CA LYS A 43 -6.84 11.18 -6.66
C LYS A 43 -7.36 12.01 -7.83
N ARG A 44 -8.60 12.51 -7.84
CA ARG A 44 -9.06 13.46 -8.87
C ARG A 44 -8.86 14.93 -8.50
N ARG A 45 -8.82 15.27 -7.20
CA ARG A 45 -8.63 16.65 -6.75
C ARG A 45 -7.17 17.07 -6.63
N SER A 46 -6.26 16.18 -6.23
CA SER A 46 -4.83 16.53 -6.08
C SER A 46 -4.04 16.55 -7.39
N TYR A 47 -4.51 15.88 -8.45
CA TYR A 47 -3.82 15.86 -9.76
C TYR A 47 -4.37 16.89 -10.77
N GLY A 48 -5.35 17.72 -10.36
CA GLY A 48 -6.02 18.67 -11.25
C GLY A 48 -5.49 20.11 -11.23
N ARG A 49 -4.55 20.46 -10.35
CA ARG A 49 -4.17 21.87 -10.12
C ARG A 49 -2.69 22.17 -9.85
N ILE A 50 -1.77 21.32 -10.28
CA ILE A 50 -0.35 21.68 -10.40
C ILE A 50 0.01 21.72 -11.89
N LEU A 51 -0.63 22.65 -12.60
CA LEU A 51 -0.16 23.11 -13.89
C LEU A 51 -0.32 24.62 -13.87
N ILE A 52 0.80 25.29 -14.12
CA ILE A 52 1.00 26.72 -14.38
C ILE A 52 1.80 27.41 -13.25
N LEU A 53 3.04 27.76 -13.62
CA LEU A 53 3.99 28.73 -13.04
C LEU A 53 5.14 28.18 -12.17
N ALA A 54 6.26 27.86 -12.82
CA ALA A 54 7.59 28.46 -12.54
C ALA A 54 8.64 27.89 -13.52
N PRO A 55 9.36 28.72 -14.30
CA PRO A 55 10.44 28.28 -15.17
C PRO A 55 11.75 28.25 -14.37
N ASN A 56 12.13 27.09 -13.84
CA ASN A 56 13.44 26.90 -13.22
C ASN A 56 14.30 25.93 -14.04
N SER A 57 15.54 26.37 -14.31
CA SER A 57 16.59 25.76 -15.14
C SER A 57 16.93 24.28 -14.82
N SER A 58 16.48 23.75 -13.68
CA SER A 58 16.64 22.34 -13.27
C SER A 58 15.74 21.35 -14.04
N ARG A 59 14.61 21.80 -14.61
CA ARG A 59 13.72 20.92 -15.41
C ARG A 59 14.38 20.44 -16.69
N SER A 60 15.19 21.27 -17.35
CA SER A 60 15.84 20.92 -18.61
C SER A 60 16.79 19.73 -18.45
N SER A 61 17.57 19.68 -17.36
CA SER A 61 18.46 18.56 -17.07
C SER A 61 17.69 17.28 -16.69
N ARG A 62 16.56 17.39 -15.97
CA ARG A 62 15.69 16.23 -15.65
C ARG A 62 15.00 15.66 -16.90
N PHE A 63 14.54 16.52 -17.80
CA PHE A 63 13.96 16.10 -19.08
C PHE A 63 14.99 15.43 -20.01
N LEU A 64 16.23 15.93 -20.03
CA LEU A 64 17.32 15.31 -20.79
C LEU A 64 17.73 13.95 -20.20
N LEU A 65 17.81 13.82 -18.88
CA LEU A 65 18.10 12.54 -18.22
C LEU A 65 16.97 11.51 -18.40
N TYR A 66 15.72 11.95 -18.34
CA TYR A 66 14.55 11.09 -18.59
C TYR A 66 14.41 10.71 -20.07
N GLY A 67 14.78 11.62 -20.99
CA GLY A 67 14.91 11.32 -22.41
C GLY A 67 15.99 10.28 -22.69
N SER A 68 17.16 10.42 -22.06
CA SER A 68 18.28 9.48 -22.15
C SER A 68 17.96 8.10 -21.55
N SER A 69 17.23 8.02 -20.44
CA SER A 69 16.79 6.74 -19.86
C SER A 69 15.72 6.06 -20.71
N LYS A 70 14.84 6.81 -21.37
CA LYS A 70 13.92 6.25 -22.38
C LYS A 70 14.66 5.77 -23.62
N LEU A 71 15.65 6.53 -24.10
CA LEU A 71 16.49 6.15 -25.24
C LEU A 71 17.30 4.88 -24.97
N SER A 72 17.89 4.73 -23.78
CA SER A 72 18.60 3.50 -23.41
C SER A 72 17.66 2.30 -23.37
N ARG A 73 16.41 2.46 -22.92
CA ARG A 73 15.36 1.42 -22.96
C ARG A 73 14.92 1.06 -24.37
N VAL A 74 14.91 2.01 -25.31
CA VAL A 74 14.65 1.71 -26.73
C VAL A 74 15.81 0.91 -27.31
N SER A 75 17.06 1.25 -26.99
CA SER A 75 18.24 0.45 -27.39
C SER A 75 18.19 -0.96 -26.81
N LEU A 76 17.61 -1.16 -25.62
CA LEU A 76 17.42 -2.48 -25.02
C LEU A 76 16.52 -3.40 -25.86
N THR A 77 15.52 -2.86 -26.58
CA THR A 77 14.65 -3.67 -27.45
C THR A 77 15.37 -4.32 -28.64
N SER A 78 16.61 -3.93 -28.92
CA SER A 78 17.44 -4.52 -29.97
C SER A 78 18.16 -5.80 -29.52
N PHE A 79 18.24 -6.08 -28.22
CA PHE A 79 18.94 -7.26 -27.69
C PHE A 79 18.02 -8.48 -27.62
N LYS A 80 18.44 -9.58 -28.27
CA LYS A 80 17.69 -10.86 -28.35
C LYS A 80 17.81 -11.73 -27.09
N SER A 81 18.66 -11.33 -26.14
CA SER A 81 18.98 -12.04 -24.90
C SER A 81 18.05 -11.71 -23.73
N LEU A 82 17.22 -10.69 -23.86
CA LEU A 82 16.31 -10.23 -22.82
C LEU A 82 15.09 -11.17 -22.65
N PRO A 83 14.40 -11.13 -21.50
CA PRO A 83 13.13 -11.85 -21.33
C PRO A 83 12.15 -11.35 -22.41
N PRO A 84 11.50 -12.22 -23.23
CA PRO A 84 11.13 -13.62 -22.98
C PRO A 84 11.95 -14.69 -23.73
N LEU A 85 13.02 -14.35 -24.45
CA LEU A 85 13.67 -15.27 -25.40
C LEU A 85 14.90 -16.00 -24.82
N PHE A 86 15.56 -15.45 -23.78
CA PHE A 86 16.71 -16.04 -23.07
C PHE A 86 17.73 -16.75 -23.97
N VAL A 87 17.98 -16.21 -25.18
CA VAL A 87 18.89 -16.85 -26.14
C VAL A 87 20.30 -16.78 -25.58
N GLU A 88 20.93 -17.95 -25.39
CA GLU A 88 22.31 -18.06 -24.92
C GLU A 88 23.26 -17.61 -26.03
N THR A 89 23.55 -16.32 -26.08
CA THR A 89 24.67 -15.75 -26.84
C THR A 89 25.92 -15.68 -25.95
N PRO A 90 27.15 -15.71 -26.52
CA PRO A 90 28.38 -15.63 -25.73
C PRO A 90 28.51 -14.31 -24.92
N ASN A 91 27.76 -13.27 -25.29
CA ASN A 91 27.68 -11.98 -24.57
C ASN A 91 26.41 -11.84 -23.71
N ALA A 92 25.57 -12.87 -23.58
CA ALA A 92 24.28 -12.79 -22.90
C ALA A 92 24.42 -12.31 -21.44
N VAL A 93 25.47 -12.73 -20.74
CA VAL A 93 25.73 -12.30 -19.35
C VAL A 93 26.00 -10.79 -19.27
N HIS A 94 26.76 -10.23 -20.22
CA HIS A 94 27.04 -8.80 -20.27
C HIS A 94 25.80 -7.99 -20.67
N GLU A 95 25.00 -8.48 -21.62
CA GLU A 95 23.76 -7.83 -22.05
C GLU A 95 22.71 -7.82 -20.91
N LEU A 96 22.58 -8.93 -20.18
CA LEU A 96 21.70 -9.03 -19.01
C LEU A 96 22.17 -8.15 -17.84
N THR A 97 23.48 -8.07 -17.60
CA THR A 97 24.05 -7.19 -16.57
C THR A 97 23.79 -5.72 -16.92
N LEU A 98 24.07 -5.33 -18.17
CA LEU A 98 23.82 -3.97 -18.65
C LEU A 98 22.33 -3.60 -18.58
N ALA A 99 21.45 -4.52 -18.98
CA ALA A 99 20.01 -4.31 -18.90
C ALA A 99 19.55 -4.12 -17.46
N ARG A 100 20.00 -4.98 -16.53
CA ARG A 100 19.74 -4.83 -15.10
C ARG A 100 20.19 -3.45 -14.62
N ASP A 101 21.43 -3.07 -14.90
CA ASP A 101 21.98 -1.80 -14.42
C ASP A 101 21.18 -0.61 -14.98
N ILE A 102 20.74 -0.65 -16.24
CA ILE A 102 19.85 0.38 -16.83
C ILE A 102 18.52 0.45 -16.09
N TYR A 103 17.90 -0.69 -15.77
CA TYR A 103 16.64 -0.72 -15.02
C TYR A 103 16.82 -0.25 -13.56
N GLU A 104 17.93 -0.60 -12.90
CA GLU A 104 18.27 -0.10 -11.56
C GLU A 104 18.37 1.43 -11.56
N HIS A 105 19.07 2.00 -12.54
CA HIS A 105 19.15 3.46 -12.71
C HIS A 105 17.79 4.08 -13.06
N ALA A 106 16.97 3.41 -13.87
CA ALA A 106 15.63 3.88 -14.21
C ALA A 106 14.73 3.96 -12.97
N VAL A 107 14.79 2.96 -12.08
CA VAL A 107 14.06 2.95 -10.82
C VAL A 107 14.50 4.11 -9.92
N VAL A 108 15.80 4.32 -9.74
CA VAL A 108 16.33 5.43 -8.93
C VAL A 108 15.94 6.80 -9.52
N LEU A 109 15.96 6.93 -10.85
CA LEU A 109 15.51 8.14 -11.54
C LEU A 109 14.01 8.39 -11.33
N SER A 110 13.18 7.35 -11.38
CA SER A 110 11.74 7.44 -11.14
C SER A 110 11.43 7.94 -9.72
N VAL A 111 12.22 7.56 -8.72
CA VAL A 111 12.11 8.15 -7.36
C VAL A 111 12.48 9.63 -7.35
N LYS A 112 13.56 10.03 -8.02
CA LYS A 112 13.98 11.45 -8.11
C LYS A 112 12.98 12.33 -8.87
N ILE A 113 12.20 11.73 -9.76
CA ILE A 113 11.14 12.40 -10.53
C ILE A 113 9.82 12.38 -9.75
N GLU A 114 9.75 11.67 -8.62
CA GLU A 114 8.57 11.55 -7.77
C GLU A 114 7.37 10.91 -8.49
N ASP A 115 7.65 10.02 -9.45
CA ASP A 115 6.64 9.28 -10.21
C ASP A 115 6.54 7.82 -9.71
N GLN A 116 5.54 7.58 -8.88
CA GLN A 116 5.27 6.28 -8.27
C GLN A 116 4.81 5.22 -9.30
N ASP A 117 4.07 5.64 -10.33
CA ASP A 117 3.58 4.73 -11.36
C ASP A 117 4.73 4.31 -12.29
N ALA A 118 5.65 5.24 -12.62
CA ALA A 118 6.87 4.91 -13.35
C ALA A 118 7.77 3.98 -12.56
N PHE A 119 7.94 4.23 -11.26
CA PHE A 119 8.68 3.33 -10.39
C PHE A 119 8.11 1.91 -10.44
N GLU A 120 6.79 1.74 -10.31
CA GLU A 120 6.15 0.43 -10.31
C GLU A 120 6.38 -0.31 -11.64
N ARG A 121 6.22 0.38 -12.78
CA ARG A 121 6.48 -0.21 -14.10
C ARG A 121 7.93 -0.65 -14.26
N ASP A 122 8.88 0.20 -13.89
CA ASP A 122 10.31 -0.08 -14.06
C ASP A 122 10.77 -1.18 -13.08
N PHE A 123 10.22 -1.21 -11.86
CA PHE A 123 10.47 -2.28 -10.89
C PHE A 123 9.92 -3.63 -11.36
N PHE A 124 8.72 -3.69 -11.94
CA PHE A 124 8.19 -4.93 -12.50
C PHE A 124 9.02 -5.45 -13.67
N GLN A 125 9.64 -4.57 -14.46
CA GLN A 125 10.58 -4.97 -15.51
C GLN A 125 11.91 -5.47 -14.93
N LEU A 126 12.34 -4.92 -13.79
CA LEU A 126 13.54 -5.35 -13.08
C LEU A 126 13.37 -6.68 -12.34
N LYS A 127 12.17 -6.98 -11.83
CA LYS A 127 11.89 -8.16 -10.98
C LYS A 127 12.34 -9.51 -11.58
N PRO A 128 12.10 -9.82 -12.87
CA PRO A 128 12.59 -11.06 -13.48
C PRO A 128 14.12 -11.21 -13.47
N TYR A 129 14.87 -10.10 -13.46
CA TYR A 129 16.34 -10.15 -13.39
C TYR A 129 16.83 -10.56 -11.99
N TYR A 130 16.04 -10.32 -10.94
CA TYR A 130 16.37 -10.72 -9.57
C TYR A 130 15.88 -12.14 -9.24
N THR A 131 14.76 -12.58 -9.82
CA THR A 131 14.22 -13.93 -9.57
C THR A 131 14.80 -14.97 -10.51
N ASP A 132 14.73 -14.73 -11.82
CA ASP A 132 14.95 -15.77 -12.84
C ASP A 132 16.42 -15.82 -13.27
N ALA A 133 17.08 -14.65 -13.30
CA ALA A 133 18.48 -14.54 -13.71
C ALA A 133 19.49 -14.72 -12.56
N ARG A 134 19.03 -15.00 -11.33
CA ARG A 134 19.90 -15.17 -10.13
C ARG A 134 20.91 -16.31 -10.27
N GLY A 135 20.60 -17.32 -11.09
CA GLY A 135 21.52 -18.43 -11.39
C GLY A 135 22.57 -18.12 -12.47
N ARG A 136 22.40 -17.03 -13.23
CA ARG A 136 23.27 -16.64 -14.37
C ARG A 136 24.01 -15.32 -14.15
N LEU A 137 23.60 -14.51 -13.17
CA LEU A 137 24.16 -13.19 -12.87
C LEU A 137 24.74 -13.12 -11.46
N PRO A 138 25.83 -12.35 -11.26
CA PRO A 138 26.31 -12.02 -9.92
C PRO A 138 25.32 -11.07 -9.21
N PRO A 139 25.16 -11.15 -7.88
CA PRO A 139 24.28 -10.25 -7.13
C PRO A 139 24.73 -8.79 -7.25
N SER A 140 23.77 -7.87 -7.40
CA SER A 140 24.05 -6.42 -7.48
C SER A 140 24.11 -5.82 -6.09
N PRO A 141 25.04 -4.88 -5.80
CA PRO A 141 25.03 -4.14 -4.54
C PRO A 141 23.80 -3.23 -4.40
N GLN A 142 23.11 -2.88 -5.50
CA GLN A 142 21.90 -2.04 -5.49
C GLN A 142 20.59 -2.84 -5.35
N GLU A 143 20.65 -4.17 -5.35
CA GLU A 143 19.48 -5.05 -5.22
C GLU A 143 18.72 -4.77 -3.89
N TYR A 144 19.42 -4.80 -2.75
CA TYR A 144 18.77 -4.62 -1.44
C TYR A 144 18.17 -3.22 -1.22
N PRO A 145 18.85 -2.11 -1.59
CA PRO A 145 18.24 -0.78 -1.56
C PRO A 145 16.98 -0.66 -2.44
N ILE A 146 16.98 -1.24 -3.65
CA ILE A 146 15.82 -1.16 -4.55
C ILE A 146 14.64 -2.00 -4.03
N LEU A 147 14.93 -3.17 -3.44
CA LEU A 147 13.92 -3.97 -2.77
C LEU A 147 13.33 -3.22 -1.56
N GLY A 148 14.18 -2.58 -0.75
CA GLY A 148 13.74 -1.70 0.34
C GLY A 148 12.87 -0.54 -0.14
N LEU A 149 13.22 0.10 -1.28
CA LEU A 149 12.40 1.13 -1.92
C LEU A 149 11.01 0.59 -2.27
N ASN A 150 10.94 -0.62 -2.85
CA ASN A 150 9.66 -1.23 -3.20
C ASN A 150 8.83 -1.57 -1.96
N LEU A 151 9.44 -2.07 -0.89
CA LEU A 151 8.76 -2.33 0.38
C LEU A 151 8.18 -1.03 0.98
N LEU A 152 8.94 0.05 1.01
CA LEU A 152 8.45 1.36 1.46
C LEU A 152 7.29 1.87 0.61
N ARG A 153 7.36 1.70 -0.72
CA ARG A 153 6.26 2.04 -1.63
C ARG A 153 4.97 1.30 -1.26
N LEU A 154 5.05 0.01 -0.97
CA LEU A 154 3.88 -0.81 -0.62
C LEU A 154 3.23 -0.35 0.70
N LEU A 155 4.05 0.04 1.68
CA LEU A 155 3.56 0.62 2.95
C LEU A 155 2.82 1.94 2.71
N VAL A 156 3.39 2.84 1.92
CA VAL A 156 2.75 4.12 1.57
C VAL A 156 1.42 3.93 0.83
N GLN A 157 1.32 2.91 -0.03
CA GLN A 157 0.06 2.58 -0.72
C GLN A 157 -0.96 1.84 0.16
N ASN A 158 -0.61 1.56 1.42
CA ASN A 158 -1.40 0.72 2.32
C ASN A 158 -1.71 -0.68 1.72
N ARG A 159 -0.76 -1.25 0.95
CA ARG A 159 -0.84 -2.60 0.35
C ARG A 159 -0.06 -3.60 1.19
N ILE A 160 -0.44 -3.75 2.45
CA ILE A 160 0.26 -4.59 3.45
C ILE A 160 0.29 -6.08 3.05
N ALA A 161 -0.76 -6.57 2.39
CA ALA A 161 -0.79 -7.97 1.94
C ALA A 161 0.32 -8.28 0.92
N GLU A 162 0.57 -7.35 0.00
CA GLU A 162 1.64 -7.50 -0.99
C GLU A 162 3.01 -7.30 -0.37
N PHE A 163 3.12 -6.43 0.63
CA PHE A 163 4.34 -6.29 1.41
C PHE A 163 4.77 -7.63 2.03
N HIS A 164 3.85 -8.34 2.69
CA HIS A 164 4.18 -9.66 3.26
C HIS A 164 4.45 -10.72 2.19
N THR A 165 3.76 -10.65 1.05
CA THR A 165 4.00 -11.57 -0.08
C THR A 165 5.42 -11.36 -0.65
N GLU A 166 5.84 -10.10 -0.84
CA GLU A 166 7.20 -9.80 -1.30
C GLU A 166 8.25 -10.16 -0.24
N LEU A 167 7.96 -9.99 1.06
CA LEU A 167 8.85 -10.43 2.13
C LEU A 167 9.07 -11.96 2.13
N GLU A 168 8.03 -12.74 1.86
CA GLU A 168 8.14 -14.21 1.78
C GLU A 168 9.00 -14.68 0.60
N LEU A 169 9.01 -13.92 -0.50
CA LEU A 169 9.85 -14.20 -1.66
C LEU A 169 11.34 -13.91 -1.42
N LEU A 170 11.69 -13.13 -0.40
CA LEU A 170 13.07 -12.77 -0.11
C LEU A 170 13.81 -13.91 0.61
N SER A 171 15.07 -14.11 0.20
CA SER A 171 15.97 -15.04 0.89
C SER A 171 16.30 -14.56 2.31
N PRO A 172 16.54 -15.45 3.30
CA PRO A 172 16.83 -15.06 4.68
C PRO A 172 18.07 -14.16 4.80
N ASN A 173 19.10 -14.37 3.97
CA ASN A 173 20.29 -13.50 3.92
C ASN A 173 19.98 -12.07 3.48
N ALA A 174 18.88 -11.86 2.73
CA ALA A 174 18.44 -10.54 2.32
C ALA A 174 17.79 -9.79 3.51
N LEU A 175 17.10 -10.50 4.39
CA LEU A 175 16.37 -9.93 5.53
C LEU A 175 17.30 -9.30 6.58
N GLU A 176 18.55 -9.77 6.67
CA GLU A 176 19.56 -9.21 7.56
C GLU A 176 20.07 -7.82 7.13
N ASN A 177 19.78 -7.39 5.90
CA ASN A 177 20.26 -6.10 5.41
C ASN A 177 19.58 -4.93 6.15
N PRO A 178 20.35 -3.89 6.53
CA PRO A 178 19.82 -2.73 7.26
C PRO A 178 18.64 -2.04 6.57
N CYS A 179 18.65 -2.00 5.23
CA CYS A 179 17.57 -1.39 4.44
C CYS A 179 16.24 -2.12 4.58
N ILE A 180 16.26 -3.46 4.54
CA ILE A 180 15.05 -4.28 4.60
C ILE A 180 14.57 -4.35 6.05
N LYS A 181 15.51 -4.50 7.00
CA LYS A 181 15.20 -4.46 8.43
C LYS A 181 14.49 -3.17 8.82
N HIS A 182 14.96 -2.02 8.30
CA HIS A 182 14.31 -0.73 8.53
C HIS A 182 12.87 -0.70 8.01
N ALA A 183 12.61 -1.23 6.81
CA ALA A 183 11.26 -1.32 6.26
C ALA A 183 10.34 -2.22 7.10
N VAL A 184 10.86 -3.33 7.65
CA VAL A 184 10.11 -4.22 8.55
C VAL A 184 9.81 -3.56 9.89
N GLU A 185 10.77 -2.87 10.51
CA GLU A 185 10.57 -2.13 11.76
C GLU A 185 9.52 -1.01 11.61
N LEU A 186 9.51 -0.34 10.44
CA LEU A 186 8.50 0.65 10.09
C LEU A 186 7.12 0.02 9.93
N GLU A 187 7.03 -1.12 9.24
CA GLU A 187 5.78 -1.85 9.06
C GLU A 187 5.20 -2.33 10.39
N GLN A 188 6.03 -2.89 11.27
CA GLN A 188 5.61 -3.27 12.61
C GLN A 188 5.11 -2.06 13.40
N SER A 189 5.84 -0.94 13.37
CA SER A 189 5.41 0.29 14.06
C SER A 189 4.10 0.84 13.49
N PHE A 190 3.87 0.67 12.18
CA PHE A 190 2.63 1.05 11.51
C PHE A 190 1.47 0.16 11.95
N MET A 191 1.65 -1.17 12.02
CA MET A 191 0.63 -2.10 12.51
C MET A 191 0.31 -1.93 14.00
N GLU A 192 1.33 -1.63 14.82
CA GLU A 192 1.16 -1.32 16.24
C GLU A 192 0.44 0.02 16.48
N GLY A 193 0.35 0.89 15.46
CA GLY A 193 -0.14 2.26 15.60
C GLY A 193 0.83 3.16 16.37
N ALA A 194 2.09 2.74 16.53
CA ALA A 194 3.13 3.47 17.25
C ALA A 194 3.77 4.55 16.36
N TYR A 195 2.97 5.52 15.89
CA TYR A 195 3.37 6.50 14.88
C TYR A 195 4.56 7.41 15.29
N ASN A 196 4.77 7.60 16.60
CA ASN A 196 5.96 8.30 17.11
C ASN A 196 7.26 7.64 16.66
N ARG A 197 7.29 6.30 16.59
CA ARG A 197 8.44 5.53 16.13
C ARG A 197 8.64 5.68 14.63
N VAL A 198 7.56 5.67 13.84
CA VAL A 198 7.61 5.89 12.38
C VAL A 198 8.21 7.26 12.04
N LEU A 199 7.80 8.32 12.75
CA LEU A 199 8.35 9.66 12.54
C LEU A 199 9.80 9.79 13.02
N SER A 200 10.16 9.12 14.11
CA SER A 200 11.55 9.10 14.61
C SER A 200 12.48 8.33 13.65
N ALA A 201 11.96 7.27 13.03
CA ALA A 201 12.67 6.46 12.04
C ALA A 201 13.01 7.24 10.76
N ARG A 202 12.37 8.39 10.50
CA ARG A 202 12.81 9.33 9.45
C ARG A 202 14.25 9.81 9.64
N GLN A 203 14.75 9.83 10.88
CA GLN A 203 16.13 10.25 11.20
C GLN A 203 17.16 9.13 11.02
N THR A 204 16.73 7.86 10.99
CA THR A 204 17.61 6.69 10.90
C THR A 204 17.69 6.12 9.49
N VAL A 205 17.31 6.91 8.50
CA VAL A 205 17.21 6.50 7.10
C VAL A 205 18.60 6.13 6.55
N PRO A 206 18.79 4.90 6.04
CA PRO A 206 20.10 4.43 5.56
C PRO A 206 20.48 4.97 4.17
N HIS A 207 19.53 5.51 3.39
CA HIS A 207 19.79 6.00 2.03
C HIS A 207 18.94 7.22 1.68
N GLU A 208 19.53 8.25 1.05
CA GLU A 208 18.87 9.53 0.74
C GLU A 208 17.60 9.36 -0.14
N THR A 209 17.57 8.33 -0.98
CA THR A 209 16.43 8.03 -1.86
C THR A 209 15.16 7.64 -1.10
N TYR A 210 15.26 7.24 0.17
CA TYR A 210 14.10 6.90 1.00
C TYR A 210 13.37 8.12 1.57
N VAL A 211 14.01 9.29 1.63
CA VAL A 211 13.42 10.49 2.24
C VAL A 211 12.09 10.84 1.60
N TYR A 212 11.99 10.74 0.26
CA TYR A 212 10.75 10.98 -0.47
C TYR A 212 9.60 10.06 0.00
N PHE A 213 9.85 8.76 0.11
CA PHE A 213 8.83 7.81 0.57
C PHE A 213 8.51 7.98 2.05
N MET A 214 9.48 8.38 2.88
CA MET A 214 9.24 8.68 4.29
C MET A 214 8.35 9.91 4.49
N ASP A 215 8.51 10.93 3.66
CA ASP A 215 7.65 12.13 3.68
C ASP A 215 6.22 11.79 3.26
N LEU A 216 6.07 10.93 2.24
CA LEU A 216 4.77 10.44 1.80
C LEU A 216 4.12 9.53 2.85
N LEU A 217 4.89 8.67 3.51
CA LEU A 217 4.43 7.82 4.61
C LEU A 217 3.97 8.66 5.81
N ALA A 218 4.70 9.72 6.15
CA ALA A 218 4.31 10.64 7.22
C ALA A 218 2.98 11.33 6.92
N LYS A 219 2.69 11.65 5.64
CA LYS A 219 1.37 12.15 5.24
C LYS A 219 0.30 11.07 5.43
N THR A 220 0.50 9.86 4.90
CA THR A 220 -0.45 8.75 5.03
C THR A 220 -0.77 8.41 6.48
N VAL A 221 0.24 8.38 7.36
CA VAL A 221 0.06 8.15 8.80
C VAL A 221 -0.81 9.24 9.43
N ARG A 222 -0.61 10.52 9.08
CA ARG A 222 -1.47 11.61 9.58
C ARG A 222 -2.91 11.46 9.12
N ASP A 223 -3.12 11.07 7.87
CA ASP A 223 -4.46 10.82 7.32
C ASP A 223 -5.16 9.67 8.06
N GLU A 224 -4.43 8.59 8.40
CA GLU A 224 -4.98 7.48 9.20
C GLU A 224 -5.26 7.88 10.66
N ILE A 225 -4.40 8.70 11.29
CA ILE A 225 -4.65 9.26 12.63
C ILE A 225 -5.90 10.14 12.61
N ALA A 226 -6.04 10.99 11.59
CA ALA A 226 -7.21 11.84 11.37
C ALA A 226 -8.49 11.00 11.23
N GLY A 227 -8.48 10.00 10.35
CA GLY A 227 -9.62 9.10 10.15
C GLY A 227 -9.96 8.23 11.37
N CYS A 228 -8.99 7.92 12.22
CA CYS A 228 -9.23 7.28 13.53
C CYS A 228 -9.85 8.27 14.53
N SER A 229 -9.35 9.50 14.56
CA SER A 229 -9.81 10.55 15.48
C SER A 229 -11.27 10.92 15.23
N GLU A 230 -11.67 11.00 13.97
CA GLU A 230 -13.06 11.25 13.56
C GLU A 230 -14.05 10.20 14.10
N LYS A 231 -13.59 8.95 14.26
CA LYS A 231 -14.42 7.84 14.76
C LYS A 231 -14.37 7.71 16.28
N ALA A 232 -13.24 8.09 16.89
CA ALA A 232 -12.98 7.91 18.31
C ALA A 232 -13.58 9.05 19.16
N TYR A 233 -13.58 10.28 18.64
CA TYR A 233 -13.94 11.47 19.39
C TYR A 233 -15.03 12.29 18.70
N ASP A 234 -15.86 12.96 19.50
CA ASP A 234 -16.86 13.91 19.00
C ASP A 234 -16.26 15.31 18.77
N SER A 235 -15.29 15.67 19.61
CA SER A 235 -14.55 16.91 19.51
C SER A 235 -13.17 16.76 20.14
N VAL A 236 -12.16 17.40 19.57
CA VAL A 236 -10.79 17.41 20.09
C VAL A 236 -10.28 18.86 20.18
N SER A 237 -9.53 19.20 21.22
CA SER A 237 -8.94 20.53 21.37
C SER A 237 -7.79 20.73 20.37
N ILE A 238 -7.52 21.95 19.92
CA ILE A 238 -6.40 22.21 18.98
C ILE A 238 -5.04 21.78 19.58
N LYS A 239 -4.87 21.89 20.91
CA LYS A 239 -3.64 21.47 21.60
C LYS A 239 -3.44 19.96 21.55
N ASP A 240 -4.51 19.21 21.77
CA ASP A 240 -4.46 17.74 21.72
C ASP A 240 -4.33 17.26 20.27
N ALA A 241 -5.05 17.88 19.33
CA ALA A 241 -4.93 17.60 17.89
C ALA A 241 -3.49 17.82 17.40
N LYS A 242 -2.82 18.88 17.86
CA LYS A 242 -1.41 19.14 17.58
C LYS A 242 -0.50 18.01 18.08
N GLN A 243 -0.71 17.54 19.31
CA GLN A 243 0.09 16.45 19.87
C GLN A 243 -0.18 15.12 19.18
N MET A 244 -1.45 14.83 18.84
CA MET A 244 -1.86 13.60 18.16
C MET A 244 -1.34 13.53 16.72
N LEU A 245 -1.46 14.61 15.95
CA LEU A 245 -1.02 14.69 14.56
C LEU A 245 0.48 15.02 14.42
N LEU A 246 1.17 15.23 15.55
CA LEU A 246 2.61 15.46 15.63
C LEU A 246 3.05 16.71 14.83
N PHE A 247 2.28 17.79 14.91
CA PHE A 247 2.63 19.08 14.32
C PHE A 247 3.47 19.96 15.26
N SER A 248 4.30 20.83 14.68
CA SER A 248 5.15 21.74 15.46
C SER A 248 4.38 22.99 15.86
N SER A 249 3.49 23.46 14.99
CA SER A 249 2.76 24.72 15.14
C SER A 249 1.25 24.54 15.07
N ASP A 250 0.52 25.32 15.86
CA ASP A 250 -0.95 25.33 15.88
C ASP A 250 -1.51 25.85 14.54
N LYS A 251 -0.72 26.64 13.79
CA LYS A 251 -1.08 27.13 12.45
C LYS A 251 -1.10 26.00 11.42
N GLU A 252 -0.12 25.09 11.47
CA GLU A 252 -0.03 23.95 10.55
C GLU A 252 -1.24 23.01 10.71
N VAL A 253 -1.75 22.87 11.94
CA VAL A 253 -2.96 22.10 12.22
C VAL A 253 -4.17 22.73 11.54
N LEU A 254 -4.31 24.06 11.62
CA LEU A 254 -5.42 24.78 10.98
C LEU A 254 -5.36 24.68 9.45
N ASP A 255 -4.16 24.84 8.87
CA ASP A 255 -3.96 24.71 7.42
C ASP A 255 -4.30 23.29 6.95
N TYR A 256 -3.83 22.27 7.68
CA TYR A 256 -4.15 20.86 7.39
C TYR A 256 -5.65 20.58 7.41
N ILE A 257 -6.37 21.09 8.42
CA ILE A 257 -7.84 20.91 8.52
C ILE A 257 -8.55 21.58 7.34
N ASN A 258 -8.14 22.79 6.98
CA ASN A 258 -8.76 23.53 5.87
C ASN A 258 -8.52 22.87 4.51
N GLU A 259 -7.35 22.27 4.29
CA GLU A 259 -6.97 21.65 3.02
C GLU A 259 -7.53 20.24 2.85
N GLU A 260 -7.38 19.38 3.87
CA GLU A 260 -7.64 17.93 3.75
C GLU A 260 -9.03 17.54 4.29
N HIS A 261 -9.57 18.27 5.27
CA HIS A 261 -10.82 17.95 5.97
C HIS A 261 -11.77 19.15 6.12
N PRO A 262 -12.29 19.72 5.01
CA PRO A 262 -13.21 20.85 5.05
C PRO A 262 -14.53 20.55 5.78
N GLU A 263 -14.84 19.28 6.03
CA GLU A 263 -15.97 18.81 6.82
C GLU A 263 -15.85 19.04 8.34
N TRP A 264 -14.66 19.33 8.87
CA TRP A 264 -14.47 19.55 10.31
C TRP A 264 -14.80 20.99 10.71
N GLU A 265 -15.65 21.15 11.73
CA GLU A 265 -16.04 22.49 12.21
C GLU A 265 -15.14 22.94 13.36
N ILE A 266 -14.47 24.08 13.20
CA ILE A 266 -13.66 24.67 14.26
C ILE A 266 -14.52 25.68 15.04
N LYS A 267 -14.85 25.38 16.31
CA LYS A 267 -15.58 26.29 17.21
C LYS A 267 -14.83 26.45 18.52
N ASN A 268 -14.59 27.70 18.93
CA ASN A 268 -14.01 28.05 20.24
C ASN A 268 -12.69 27.31 20.58
N GLY A 269 -11.85 27.03 19.58
CA GLY A 269 -10.59 26.29 19.79
C GLY A 269 -10.73 24.76 19.90
N PHE A 270 -11.90 24.23 19.56
CA PHE A 270 -12.17 22.80 19.42
C PHE A 270 -12.52 22.46 17.98
N VAL A 271 -11.99 21.33 17.52
CA VAL A 271 -12.33 20.70 16.24
C VAL A 271 -13.48 19.74 16.52
N PHE A 272 -14.63 20.02 15.93
CA PHE A 272 -15.80 19.15 15.98
C PHE A 272 -15.78 18.27 14.73
N PHE A 273 -15.68 16.96 14.96
CA PHE A 273 -15.87 15.99 13.90
C PHE A 273 -17.37 15.89 13.66
N GLN A 274 -17.84 16.28 12.47
CA GLN A 274 -19.21 15.95 12.09
C GLN A 274 -19.27 14.43 12.05
N ARG A 275 -19.80 13.81 13.11
CA ARG A 275 -20.23 12.41 13.01
C ARG A 275 -21.06 12.36 11.75
N ALA A 276 -20.59 11.63 10.74
CA ALA A 276 -21.51 11.04 9.79
C ALA A 276 -22.59 10.41 10.66
N LYS A 277 -23.80 10.97 10.60
CA LYS A 277 -25.00 10.54 11.34
C LYS A 277 -25.30 9.11 10.94
N GLU A 278 -24.54 8.20 11.47
CA GLU A 278 -24.55 6.77 11.25
C GLU A 278 -23.49 6.21 12.21
N SER A 279 -23.66 6.51 13.51
CA SER A 279 -23.66 5.36 14.41
C SER A 279 -24.69 4.43 13.81
N ALA A 280 -24.25 3.47 12.99
CA ALA A 280 -25.07 2.33 12.63
C ALA A 280 -25.70 1.94 13.97
N PRO A 281 -27.04 2.06 14.12
CA PRO A 281 -27.68 1.81 15.41
C PRO A 281 -27.10 0.48 15.85
N CYS A 282 -26.45 0.48 17.02
CA CYS A 282 -25.83 -0.70 17.63
C CYS A 282 -26.68 -1.87 17.20
N LYS A 283 -26.20 -2.70 16.24
CA LYS A 283 -27.08 -3.59 15.48
C LYS A 283 -27.77 -4.40 16.54
N GLU A 284 -29.03 -4.08 16.83
CA GLU A 284 -29.83 -4.84 17.77
C GLU A 284 -29.70 -6.26 17.23
N ILE A 285 -29.17 -7.15 18.06
CA ILE A 285 -28.91 -8.54 17.68
C ILE A 285 -30.18 -8.98 16.95
N PRO A 286 -30.10 -9.39 15.67
CA PRO A 286 -31.28 -9.50 14.81
C PRO A 286 -32.14 -10.66 15.30
N SER A 287 -32.95 -10.37 16.31
CA SER A 287 -33.67 -11.31 17.15
C SER A 287 -34.67 -12.08 16.30
N LEU A 288 -35.31 -11.39 15.35
CA LEU A 288 -36.19 -11.99 14.36
C LEU A 288 -35.48 -12.97 13.43
N GLN A 289 -34.22 -12.70 13.04
CA GLN A 289 -33.45 -13.66 12.22
C GLN A 289 -33.09 -14.90 13.03
N LEU A 290 -32.66 -14.73 14.28
CA LEU A 290 -32.39 -15.84 15.22
C LEU A 290 -33.63 -16.69 15.49
N ILE A 291 -34.81 -16.06 15.69
CA ILE A 291 -36.07 -16.77 15.87
C ILE A 291 -36.43 -17.57 14.61
N ASN A 292 -36.34 -16.96 13.43
CA ASN A 292 -36.63 -17.65 12.17
C ASN A 292 -35.68 -18.83 11.92
N GLN A 293 -34.38 -18.66 12.19
CA GLN A 293 -33.41 -19.76 12.10
C GLN A 293 -33.75 -20.88 13.09
N THR A 294 -34.06 -20.54 14.35
CA THR A 294 -34.43 -21.51 15.40
C THR A 294 -35.69 -22.29 15.03
N LEU A 295 -36.74 -21.60 14.54
CA LEU A 295 -37.97 -22.22 14.05
C LEU A 295 -37.73 -23.08 12.81
N SER A 296 -36.86 -22.65 11.89
CA SER A 296 -36.47 -23.44 10.72
C SER A 296 -35.73 -24.71 11.11
N TYR A 297 -34.84 -24.64 12.11
CA TYR A 297 -34.15 -25.83 12.63
C TYR A 297 -35.13 -26.79 13.31
N ALA A 298 -36.03 -26.27 14.15
CA ALA A 298 -37.07 -27.07 14.78
C ALA A 298 -37.97 -27.76 13.73
N ARG A 299 -38.41 -27.03 12.71
CA ARG A 299 -39.23 -27.55 11.61
C ARG A 299 -38.53 -28.65 10.82
N GLU A 300 -37.23 -28.53 10.55
CA GLU A 300 -36.46 -29.58 9.85
C GLU A 300 -36.18 -30.81 10.72
N LEU A 301 -36.09 -30.65 12.05
CA LEU A 301 -35.97 -31.77 13.00
C LEU A 301 -37.30 -32.51 13.22
N GLU A 302 -38.42 -31.79 13.25
CA GLU A 302 -39.76 -32.35 13.36
C GLU A 302 -40.27 -32.97 12.05
N ARG A 303 -39.61 -32.68 10.93
CA ARG A 303 -39.91 -33.32 9.65
C ARG A 303 -39.47 -34.79 9.72
N ILE A 304 -40.42 -35.66 10.05
CA ILE A 304 -40.27 -37.12 10.05
C ILE A 304 -39.60 -37.54 8.72
N VAL A 305 -38.50 -38.28 8.82
CA VAL A 305 -37.82 -38.92 7.67
C VAL A 305 -38.52 -40.22 7.32
#